data_AF-Q5SXX7-F1
#
_entry.id   AF-Q5SXX7-F1
#
_cell.length_a   1.000
_cell.length_b   1.000
_cell.length_c   1.000
_cell.angle_alpha   90.00
_cell.angle_beta   90.00
_cell.angle_gamma   90.00
#
_symmetry.space_group_name_H-M   'P 1'
#
loop_
_entity.id
_entity.type
_entity.pdbx_description
1 polymer ?
#
loop_
_entity_poly.entity_id
_entity_poly.type
_entity_poly.pdbx_seq_one_letter_code
_entity_poly.pdbx_strand_id
1 'polypeptide(L)'
;YGERTELLVDRENEVRNFQLLRAHSCAPKLYCTFQNGLCYEYMQGVALEPEHIREPRLFSLSADVPKVEVLERELAWLKEHLSQLESPVVFCHNDLLCKNIIYDSIKGHVRFIDYEYAGYNYQAFDIGNHFNEFAGVNEVDYCLYPA
;
A
#
# COMPACT_ATOMS: atom_id res chain seq x y z
N TYR A 1 13.68 -1.01 4.53
CA TYR A 1 14.97 -1.60 4.94
C TYR A 1 14.87 -2.11 6.37
N GLY A 2 15.13 -3.39 6.57
CA GLY A 2 15.04 -4.09 7.85
C GLY A 2 15.52 -5.53 7.66
N GLU A 3 15.75 -6.26 8.75
CA GLU A 3 16.26 -7.63 8.65
C GLU A 3 15.29 -8.50 7.82
N ARG A 4 15.79 -9.11 6.74
CA ARG A 4 15.05 -10.02 5.84
C ARG A 4 13.94 -9.39 5.01
N THR A 5 13.85 -8.06 4.95
CA THR A 5 12.85 -7.37 4.11
C THR A 5 13.09 -7.56 2.61
N GLU A 6 14.30 -7.95 2.19
CA GLU A 6 14.66 -8.27 0.81
C GLU A 6 13.94 -9.51 0.25
N LEU A 7 13.34 -10.34 1.10
CA LEU A 7 12.51 -11.46 0.68
C LEU A 7 11.15 -11.01 0.13
N LEU A 8 10.72 -9.79 0.48
CA LEU A 8 9.42 -9.24 0.14
C LEU A 8 9.53 -8.01 -0.77
N VAL A 9 10.65 -7.29 -0.70
CA VAL A 9 10.83 -6.01 -1.37
C VAL A 9 12.03 -6.03 -2.32
N ASP A 10 11.76 -5.77 -3.59
CA ASP A 10 12.78 -5.53 -4.62
C ASP A 10 13.27 -4.07 -4.55
N ARG A 11 14.46 -3.88 -3.99
CA ARG A 11 15.06 -2.55 -3.77
C ARG A 11 15.49 -1.86 -5.07
N GLU A 12 15.81 -2.61 -6.13
CA GLU A 12 16.12 -2.00 -7.43
C GLU A 12 14.85 -1.44 -8.07
N ASN A 13 13.76 -2.20 -7.99
CA ASN A 13 12.46 -1.77 -8.49
C ASN A 13 11.91 -0.59 -7.67
N GLU A 14 12.03 -0.62 -6.34
CA GLU A 14 11.68 0.49 -5.44
C GLU A 14 12.34 1.80 -5.88
N VAL A 15 13.67 1.80 -6.06
CA VAL A 15 14.41 3.01 -6.47
C VAL A 15 13.97 3.48 -7.86
N ARG A 16 13.78 2.57 -8.81
CA ARG A 16 13.33 2.88 -10.17
C ARG A 16 11.95 3.51 -10.18
N ASN A 17 11.01 2.95 -9.42
CA ASN A 17 9.64 3.45 -9.29
C ASN A 17 9.62 4.82 -8.64
N PHE A 18 10.41 5.01 -7.58
CA PHE A 18 10.52 6.30 -6.91
C PHE A 18 11.01 7.41 -7.86
N GLN A 19 12.02 7.11 -8.69
CA GLN A 19 12.53 8.05 -9.69
C GLN A 19 11.48 8.37 -10.77
N LEU A 20 10.73 7.36 -11.24
CA LEU A 20 9.67 7.53 -12.23
C LEU A 20 8.54 8.41 -11.69
N LEU A 21 8.07 8.13 -10.48
CA LEU A 21 7.03 8.90 -9.79
C LEU A 21 7.48 10.33 -9.53
N ARG A 22 8.75 10.55 -9.18
CA ARG A 22 9.29 11.90 -9.02
C ARG A 22 9.25 12.70 -10.32
N ALA A 23 9.56 12.07 -11.46
CA ALA A 23 9.48 12.71 -12.78
C ALA A 23 8.05 13.17 -13.12
N HIS A 24 7.05 12.53 -12.53
CA HIS A 24 5.63 12.85 -12.70
C HIS A 24 5.05 13.67 -11.54
N SER A 25 5.91 14.18 -10.63
CA SER A 25 5.52 14.95 -9.44
C SER A 25 4.67 14.19 -8.41
N CYS A 26 4.68 12.86 -8.47
CA CYS A 26 3.94 11.98 -7.55
C CYS A 26 4.77 11.52 -6.34
N ALA A 27 6.10 11.62 -6.40
CA ALA A 27 7.00 11.29 -5.27
C ALA A 27 7.84 12.52 -4.83
N PRO A 28 8.23 12.61 -3.54
CA PRO A 28 9.13 13.66 -3.05
C PRO A 28 10.53 13.56 -3.69
N LYS A 29 11.33 14.62 -3.58
CA LYS A 29 12.69 14.60 -4.13
C LYS A 29 13.57 13.57 -3.42
N LEU A 30 14.07 12.58 -4.16
CA LEU A 30 15.10 11.65 -3.68
C LEU A 30 16.47 12.36 -3.67
N TYR A 31 17.13 12.43 -2.52
CA TYR A 31 18.47 13.05 -2.38
C TYR A 31 19.58 12.04 -2.62
N CYS A 32 19.49 10.84 -2.04
CA CYS A 32 20.44 9.75 -2.25
C CYS A 32 19.87 8.38 -1.85
N THR A 33 20.53 7.33 -2.33
CA THR A 33 20.28 5.94 -1.96
C THR A 33 21.51 5.35 -1.26
N PHE A 34 21.28 4.49 -0.28
CA PHE A 34 22.29 3.74 0.45
C PHE A 34 21.97 2.25 0.33
N GLN A 35 22.93 1.39 0.69
CA GLN A 35 22.66 -0.06 0.74
C GLN A 35 21.57 -0.43 1.76
N ASN A 36 21.36 0.41 2.77
CA ASN A 36 20.46 0.17 3.88
C ASN A 36 19.39 1.25 4.06
N GLY A 37 19.16 2.12 3.08
CA GLY A 37 18.21 3.22 3.23
C GLY A 37 18.06 4.13 2.02
N LEU A 38 17.09 5.02 2.09
CA LEU A 38 16.90 6.15 1.18
C LEU A 38 16.87 7.44 2.00
N CYS A 39 17.38 8.53 1.43
CA CYS A 39 17.18 9.88 1.95
C CYS A 39 16.42 10.68 0.91
N TYR A 40 15.23 11.16 1.28
CA TYR A 40 14.35 11.93 0.41
C TYR A 40 13.72 13.10 1.17
N GLU A 41 13.12 14.01 0.42
CA GLU A 41 12.50 15.23 0.90
C GLU A 41 11.42 14.95 1.94
N TYR A 42 11.53 15.65 3.07
CA TYR A 42 10.51 15.65 4.10
C TYR A 42 9.23 16.27 3.56
N MET A 43 8.12 15.55 3.67
CA MET A 43 6.81 16.05 3.29
C MET A 43 6.07 16.54 4.52
N GLN A 44 5.80 17.84 4.53
CA GLN A 44 5.00 18.48 5.57
C GLN A 44 3.54 18.03 5.45
N GLY A 45 2.98 17.53 6.55
CA GLY A 45 1.61 17.09 6.65
C GLY A 45 1.44 16.14 7.82
N VAL A 46 0.24 15.57 7.93
CA VAL A 46 -0.08 14.53 8.91
C VAL A 46 -0.42 13.27 8.12
N ALA A 47 0.15 12.13 8.51
CA ALA A 47 -0.26 10.84 7.97
C ALA A 47 -1.70 10.58 8.39
N LEU A 48 -2.53 10.08 7.46
CA LEU A 48 -3.88 9.70 7.84
C LEU A 48 -3.81 8.47 8.76
N GLU A 49 -4.69 8.45 9.74
CA GLU A 49 -4.86 7.36 10.70
C GLU A 49 -6.28 6.82 10.52
N PRO A 50 -6.57 5.57 10.87
CA PRO A 50 -7.94 5.04 10.83
C PRO A 50 -8.94 5.93 11.59
N GLU A 51 -8.52 6.58 12.67
CA GLU A 51 -9.36 7.49 13.47
C GLU A 51 -9.77 8.78 12.74
N HIS A 52 -8.99 9.21 11.74
CA HIS A 52 -9.39 10.28 10.82
C HIS A 52 -10.58 9.85 9.93
N ILE A 53 -10.94 8.55 9.98
CA ILE A 53 -12.12 7.91 9.39
C ILE A 53 -13.12 7.40 10.50
N ARG A 54 -12.70 7.38 11.80
CA ARG A 54 -13.42 7.32 13.13
C ARG A 54 -13.42 5.96 13.93
N GLU A 55 -13.39 6.06 15.29
CA GLU A 55 -12.88 5.20 16.45
C GLU A 55 -13.91 4.35 17.32
N PRO A 56 -13.57 3.54 18.42
CA PRO A 56 -12.34 2.81 18.89
C PRO A 56 -12.46 1.43 19.71
N ARG A 57 -11.40 0.56 19.68
CA ARG A 57 -10.65 -0.26 20.71
C ARG A 57 -10.41 -1.82 20.54
N LEU A 58 -9.13 -2.17 20.28
CA LEU A 58 -8.22 -3.24 20.83
C LEU A 58 -8.47 -4.77 20.56
N PHE A 59 -7.60 -5.46 19.78
CA PHE A 59 -6.64 -6.55 20.19
C PHE A 59 -5.97 -7.33 19.00
N SER A 60 -4.91 -8.10 19.31
CA SER A 60 -3.92 -8.76 18.43
C SER A 60 -4.39 -9.96 17.57
N LEU A 61 -4.02 -9.97 16.29
CA LEU A 61 -4.14 -11.11 15.36
C LEU A 61 -2.91 -12.03 15.43
N SER A 62 -3.00 -13.10 16.23
CA SER A 62 -2.08 -14.24 16.12
C SER A 62 -2.83 -15.55 16.30
N ALA A 63 -3.67 -15.91 15.32
CA ALA A 63 -4.14 -17.28 15.16
C ALA A 63 -4.61 -17.48 13.71
N ASP A 64 -4.14 -18.57 13.10
CA ASP A 64 -4.68 -19.20 11.89
C ASP A 64 -4.22 -18.67 10.52
N VAL A 65 -2.91 -18.76 10.27
CA VAL A 65 -2.41 -18.81 8.88
C VAL A 65 -2.76 -20.18 8.28
N PRO A 66 -3.49 -20.26 7.15
CA PRO A 66 -3.82 -21.52 6.50
C PRO A 66 -2.59 -22.30 6.06
N LYS A 67 -2.72 -23.63 5.91
CA LYS A 67 -1.64 -24.46 5.36
C LYS A 67 -1.35 -24.08 3.92
N VAL A 68 -0.11 -24.31 3.47
CA VAL A 68 0.36 -23.96 2.12
C VAL A 68 -0.54 -24.56 1.04
N GLU A 69 -0.98 -25.81 1.19
CA GLU A 69 -1.82 -26.47 0.19
C GLU A 69 -3.20 -25.80 0.05
N VAL A 70 -3.70 -25.19 1.13
CA VAL A 70 -4.92 -24.38 1.09
C VAL A 70 -4.65 -23.09 0.33
N LEU A 71 -3.56 -22.38 0.67
CA LEU A 71 -3.18 -21.13 0.00
C LEU A 71 -2.97 -21.32 -1.51
N GLU A 72 -2.33 -22.40 -1.94
CA GLU A 72 -2.13 -22.72 -3.35
C GLU A 72 -3.45 -22.90 -4.10
N ARG A 73 -4.41 -23.60 -3.49
CA ARG A 73 -5.74 -23.82 -4.06
C ARG A 73 -6.53 -22.52 -4.15
N GLU A 74 -6.58 -21.73 -3.07
CA GLU A 74 -7.28 -20.44 -3.06
C GLU A 74 -6.66 -19.48 -4.08
N LEU A 75 -5.32 -19.47 -4.21
CA LEU A 75 -4.62 -18.67 -5.21
C LEU A 75 -4.98 -19.09 -6.64
N ALA A 76 -5.06 -20.39 -6.93
CA ALA A 76 -5.47 -20.88 -8.24
C ALA A 76 -6.90 -20.45 -8.57
N TRP A 77 -7.82 -20.58 -7.60
CA TRP A 77 -9.21 -20.14 -7.73
C TRP A 77 -9.31 -18.62 -8.00
N LEU A 78 -8.60 -17.79 -7.23
CA LEU A 78 -8.55 -16.34 -7.43
C LEU A 78 -8.04 -15.97 -8.82
N LYS A 79 -6.94 -16.60 -9.28
CA LYS A 79 -6.39 -16.35 -10.62
C LYS A 79 -7.39 -16.66 -11.73
N GLU A 80 -8.10 -17.78 -11.63
CA GLU A 80 -9.10 -18.19 -12.61
C GLU A 80 -10.26 -17.18 -12.70
N HIS A 81 -10.76 -16.68 -11.56
CA HIS A 81 -11.92 -15.80 -11.52
C HIS A 81 -11.57 -14.34 -11.84
N LEU A 82 -10.46 -13.83 -11.28
CA LEU A 82 -10.10 -12.42 -11.41
C LEU A 82 -9.54 -12.09 -12.80
N SER A 83 -8.90 -13.05 -13.48
CA SER A 83 -8.38 -12.83 -14.83
C SER A 83 -9.47 -12.52 -15.87
N GLN A 84 -10.72 -12.92 -15.60
CA GLN A 84 -11.86 -12.69 -16.47
C GLN A 84 -12.48 -11.30 -16.32
N LEU A 85 -12.10 -10.54 -15.28
CA LEU A 85 -12.64 -9.20 -15.03
C LEU A 85 -12.08 -8.13 -15.97
N GLU A 86 -11.03 -8.46 -16.73
CA GLU A 86 -10.37 -7.55 -17.67
C GLU A 86 -9.99 -6.18 -17.06
N SER A 87 -9.67 -6.15 -15.76
CA SER A 87 -9.21 -4.94 -15.09
C SER A 87 -7.96 -4.42 -15.80
N PRO A 88 -7.88 -3.11 -16.10
CA PRO A 88 -6.70 -2.56 -16.75
C PRO A 88 -5.48 -2.71 -15.84
N VAL A 89 -4.33 -3.00 -16.46
CA VAL A 89 -3.02 -2.99 -15.80
C VAL A 89 -2.49 -1.56 -15.84
N VAL A 90 -2.29 -0.97 -14.67
CA VAL A 90 -1.80 0.41 -14.50
C VAL A 90 -0.67 0.42 -13.49
N PHE A 91 0.00 1.56 -13.35
CA PHE A 91 0.96 1.73 -12.26
C PHE A 91 0.18 1.89 -10.95
N CYS A 92 0.35 0.94 -10.04
CA CYS A 92 -0.31 0.88 -8.74
C CYS A 92 0.70 1.11 -7.61
N HIS A 93 0.21 1.61 -6.49
CA HIS A 93 1.00 1.73 -5.27
C HIS A 93 1.13 0.39 -4.54
N ASN A 94 0.09 -0.45 -4.61
CA ASN A 94 -0.02 -1.79 -4.00
C ASN A 94 0.02 -1.81 -2.46
N ASP A 95 0.06 -0.66 -1.81
CA ASP A 95 0.09 -0.52 -0.34
C ASP A 95 -0.56 0.80 0.11
N LEU A 96 -1.77 1.09 -0.41
CA LEU A 96 -2.52 2.33 -0.12
C LEU A 96 -3.19 2.35 1.27
N LEU A 97 -2.39 2.05 2.29
CA LEU A 97 -2.73 2.20 3.71
C LEU A 97 -2.98 3.68 4.03
N CYS A 98 -3.87 3.98 4.98
CA CYS A 98 -4.14 5.38 5.38
C CYS A 98 -2.85 6.13 5.77
N LYS A 99 -1.96 5.47 6.51
CA LYS A 99 -0.65 6.04 6.93
C LYS A 99 0.27 6.43 5.76
N ASN A 100 0.04 5.85 4.58
CA ASN A 100 0.79 6.13 3.36
C ASN A 100 0.19 7.30 2.56
N ILE A 101 -0.86 7.94 3.08
CA ILE A 101 -1.52 9.11 2.51
C ILE A 101 -1.26 10.31 3.44
N ILE A 102 -0.64 11.34 2.90
CA ILE A 102 -0.35 12.60 3.58
C ILE A 102 -1.29 13.68 3.07
N TYR A 103 -2.04 14.29 3.98
CA TYR A 103 -2.85 15.47 3.67
C TYR A 103 -2.16 16.75 4.14
N ASP A 104 -1.85 17.64 3.19
CA ASP A 104 -1.39 19.00 3.46
C ASP A 104 -2.61 19.93 3.53
N SER A 105 -3.06 20.24 4.74
CA SER A 105 -4.23 21.09 4.98
C SER A 105 -4.01 22.55 4.60
N ILE A 106 -2.75 23.00 4.54
CA ILE A 106 -2.40 24.38 4.18
C ILE A 106 -2.56 24.57 2.67
N LYS A 107 -2.17 23.57 1.88
CA LYS A 107 -2.26 23.61 0.41
C LYS A 107 -3.50 22.93 -0.16
N GLY A 108 -4.24 22.17 0.65
CA GLY A 108 -5.40 21.39 0.23
C GLY A 108 -5.03 20.25 -0.74
N HIS A 109 -3.87 19.62 -0.55
CA HIS A 109 -3.35 18.59 -1.44
C HIS A 109 -3.08 17.28 -0.70
N VAL A 110 -3.36 16.17 -1.39
CA VAL A 110 -3.02 14.82 -0.95
C VAL A 110 -1.74 14.37 -1.66
N ARG A 111 -0.86 13.70 -0.92
CA ARG A 111 0.37 13.09 -1.43
C ARG A 111 0.50 11.67 -0.90
N PHE A 112 1.04 10.76 -1.70
CA PHE A 112 1.30 9.39 -1.29
C PHE A 112 2.79 9.19 -0.97
N ILE A 113 3.08 8.26 -0.05
CA ILE A 113 4.43 7.87 0.39
C ILE A 113 4.57 6.36 0.45
N ASP A 114 5.80 5.90 0.61
CA ASP A 114 6.12 4.48 0.86
C ASP A 114 5.83 3.56 -0.33
N TYR A 115 6.49 3.85 -1.45
CA TYR A 115 6.32 3.15 -2.73
C TYR A 115 7.09 1.84 -2.86
N GLU A 116 7.40 1.17 -1.74
CA GLU A 116 8.27 -0.01 -1.77
C GLU A 116 7.64 -1.23 -2.47
N TYR A 117 6.31 -1.30 -2.49
CA TYR A 117 5.54 -2.31 -3.24
C TYR A 117 5.01 -1.81 -4.58
N ALA A 118 5.30 -0.56 -4.98
CA ALA A 118 4.73 0.02 -6.18
C ALA A 118 5.16 -0.74 -7.44
N GLY A 119 4.30 -0.75 -8.45
CA GLY A 119 4.55 -1.47 -9.70
C GLY A 119 3.31 -1.62 -10.56
N TYR A 120 3.47 -2.19 -11.77
CA TYR A 120 2.33 -2.48 -12.63
C TYR A 120 1.48 -3.60 -12.05
N ASN A 121 0.21 -3.30 -11.79
CA ASN A 121 -0.76 -4.25 -11.27
C ASN A 121 -2.17 -3.89 -11.79
N TYR A 122 -3.16 -4.72 -11.47
CA TYR A 122 -4.55 -4.44 -11.81
C TYR A 122 -5.07 -3.22 -11.02
N GLN A 123 -5.67 -2.27 -11.72
CA GLN A 123 -6.27 -1.08 -11.10
C GLN A 123 -7.25 -1.44 -9.97
N ALA A 124 -8.09 -2.47 -10.20
CA ALA A 124 -9.07 -2.93 -9.22
C ALA A 124 -8.43 -3.43 -7.92
N PHE A 125 -7.19 -3.96 -7.98
CA PHE A 125 -6.47 -4.39 -6.78
C PHE A 125 -6.13 -3.19 -5.89
N ASP A 126 -5.56 -2.12 -6.46
CA ASP A 126 -5.13 -0.95 -5.68
C ASP A 126 -6.32 -0.23 -5.03
N ILE A 127 -7.44 -0.16 -5.76
CA ILE A 127 -8.71 0.40 -5.25
C ILE A 127 -9.29 -0.50 -4.14
N GLY A 128 -9.41 -1.81 -4.40
CA GLY A 128 -9.97 -2.75 -3.44
C GLY A 128 -9.12 -2.86 -2.17
N ASN A 129 -7.80 -2.79 -2.31
CA ASN A 129 -6.87 -2.73 -1.19
C ASN A 129 -7.12 -1.47 -0.37
N HIS A 130 -7.19 -0.30 -1.00
CA HIS A 130 -7.51 0.95 -0.29
C HIS A 130 -8.87 0.87 0.42
N PHE A 131 -9.89 0.25 -0.18
CA PHE A 131 -11.20 0.07 0.46
C PHE A 131 -11.16 -0.88 1.67
N ASN A 132 -10.32 -1.92 1.64
CA ASN A 132 -10.15 -2.80 2.81
C ASN A 132 -9.62 -2.04 4.03
N GLU A 133 -8.84 -0.98 3.83
CA GLU A 133 -8.32 -0.15 4.92
C GLU A 133 -9.41 0.58 5.71
N PHE A 134 -10.58 0.80 5.10
CA PHE A 134 -11.72 1.44 5.77
C PHE A 134 -12.32 0.54 6.84
N ALA A 135 -12.20 -0.78 6.66
CA ALA A 135 -12.64 -1.72 7.68
C ALA A 135 -11.74 -1.63 8.92
N GLY A 136 -10.57 -1.01 8.85
CA GLY A 136 -9.62 -0.92 9.95
C GLY A 136 -8.70 -2.14 10.03
N VAL A 137 -7.48 -1.90 10.54
CA VAL A 137 -6.44 -2.93 10.67
C VAL A 137 -6.49 -3.58 12.06
N ASN A 138 -6.76 -2.77 13.09
CA ASN A 138 -6.75 -3.21 14.49
C ASN A 138 -8.11 -3.78 14.93
N GLU A 139 -9.20 -3.18 14.43
CA GLU A 139 -10.56 -3.71 14.52
C GLU A 139 -11.11 -3.72 13.12
N VAL A 140 -11.58 -4.89 12.70
CA VAL A 140 -12.16 -5.04 11.37
C VAL A 140 -13.67 -4.86 11.48
N ASP A 141 -14.16 -3.72 11.00
CA ASP A 141 -15.58 -3.43 10.79
C ASP A 141 -15.89 -3.35 9.28
N TYR A 142 -16.33 -4.48 8.73
CA TYR A 142 -16.73 -4.55 7.32
C TYR A 142 -17.95 -3.67 6.98
N CYS A 143 -18.67 -3.11 7.96
CA CYS A 143 -19.73 -2.12 7.70
C CYS A 143 -19.17 -0.78 7.20
N LEU A 144 -17.88 -0.52 7.43
CA LEU A 144 -17.18 0.67 6.94
C LEU A 144 -16.67 0.50 5.50
N TYR A 145 -16.78 -0.71 4.94
CA TYR A 145 -16.43 -0.94 3.55
C TYR A 145 -17.31 -0.07 2.65
N PRO A 146 -16.74 0.68 1.68
CA PRO A 146 -17.53 1.50 0.77
C PRO A 146 -18.51 0.63 -0.04
N ALA A 147 -19.82 0.89 0.13
CA ALA A 147 -20.91 0.20 -0.58
C ALA A 147 -21.33 0.92 -1.85
#